data_AF-A0A3D5Q3N1-F1
#
_entry.id   AF-A0A3D5Q3N1-F1
#
_cell.length_a   1.000
_cell.length_b   1.000
_cell.length_c   1.000
_cell.angle_alpha   90.00
_cell.angle_beta   90.00
_cell.angle_gamma   90.00
#
_symmetry.space_group_name_H-M   'P 1'
#
loop_
_entity.id
_entity.type
_entity.pdbx_description
1 polymer ?
#
loop_
_entity_poly.entity_id
_entity_poly.type
_entity_poly.pdbx_seq_one_letter_code
_entity_poly.pdbx_strand_id
1 'polypeptide(L)' 'TPAGRALILAPPLLDISATGIRDRIAGDRSPRYLFPDAVWDEIRRLGLYGCPPGRR' A
#
# COMPACT_ATOMS: atom_id res chain seq x y z
N THR A 1 -28.67 22.15 -14.27
CA THR A 1 -28.87 21.31 -13.07
C THR A 1 -27.55 21.21 -12.32
N PRO A 2 -27.50 21.28 -10.98
CA PRO A 2 -26.22 21.28 -10.28
C PRO A 2 -25.56 19.89 -10.35
N ALA A 3 -24.26 19.87 -10.66
CA ALA A 3 -23.45 18.68 -10.79
C ALA A 3 -22.81 18.31 -9.43
N GLY A 4 -23.46 17.45 -8.64
CA GLY A 4 -22.90 16.88 -7.40
C GLY A 4 -22.64 17.86 -6.25
N ARG A 5 -22.24 17.33 -5.08
CA ARG A 5 -21.75 18.09 -3.92
C ARG A 5 -20.35 17.59 -3.56
N ALA A 6 -19.45 18.48 -3.17
CA ALA A 6 -18.12 18.13 -2.67
C ALA A 6 -18.08 18.26 -1.14
N LEU A 7 -17.47 17.28 -0.47
CA LEU A 7 -17.18 17.33 0.96
C LEU A 7 -15.66 17.40 1.14
N ILE A 8 -15.18 18.47 1.76
CA ILE A 8 -13.75 18.66 2.06
C ILE A 8 -13.50 18.17 3.48
N LEU A 9 -12.56 17.25 3.63
CA LEU A 9 -12.12 16.71 4.91
C LEU A 9 -10.63 17.01 5.09
N ALA A 10 -10.21 17.23 6.33
CA ALA A 10 -8.81 17.49 6.69
C ALA A 10 -8.30 16.43 7.69
N PRO A 11 -8.15 15.15 7.26
CA PRO A 11 -7.56 14.14 8.11
C PRO A 11 -6.07 14.46 8.36
N PRO A 12 -5.49 13.97 9.47
CA PRO A 12 -4.05 14.08 9.69
C PRO A 12 -3.28 13.41 8.54
N LEU A 13 -2.20 14.06 8.10
CA LEU A 13 -1.40 13.56 7.00
C LEU A 13 -0.59 12.33 7.44
N LEU A 14 -0.78 11.22 6.75
CA LEU A 14 0.11 10.07 6.79
C LEU A 14 0.92 10.10 5.49
N ASP A 15 2.25 10.21 5.60
CA ASP A 15 3.14 10.18 4.44
C ASP A 15 3.33 8.75 3.93
N ILE A 16 2.23 8.18 3.42
CA ILE A 16 2.16 6.82 2.91
C ILE A 16 1.49 6.89 1.54
N SER A 17 2.27 6.63 0.49
CA SER A 17 1.77 6.53 -0.88
C SER A 17 1.90 5.11 -1.41
N ALA A 18 0.99 4.70 -2.29
CA ALA A 18 1.07 3.39 -2.94
C ALA A 18 2.37 3.23 -3.76
N THR A 19 2.85 4.31 -4.38
CA THR A 19 4.13 4.31 -5.10
C THR A 19 5.29 4.07 -4.13
N GLY A 20 5.37 4.82 -3.03
CA GLY A 20 6.41 4.64 -2.02
C GLY A 20 6.41 3.24 -1.39
N ILE A 21 5.23 2.64 -1.18
CA ILE A 21 5.11 1.26 -0.73
C ILE A 21 5.72 0.28 -1.75
N ARG A 22 5.34 0.39 -3.03
CA ARG A 22 5.85 -0.53 -4.07
C ARG A 22 7.36 -0.41 -4.26
N ASP A 23 7.89 0.81 -4.27
CA ASP A 23 9.34 1.05 -4.36
C ASP A 23 10.08 0.49 -3.15
N ARG A 24 9.47 0.53 -1.96
CA ARG A 24 10.00 -0.07 -0.75
C ARG A 24 10.08 -1.60 -0.86
N ILE A 25 9.03 -2.24 -1.35
CA ILE A 25 8.97 -3.70 -1.55
C ILE A 25 10.01 -4.14 -2.59
N ALA A 26 10.05 -3.47 -3.74
CA ALA A 26 11.00 -3.77 -4.81
C ALA A 26 12.47 -3.57 -4.38
N GLY A 27 12.72 -2.64 -3.45
CA GLY A 27 14.03 -2.37 -2.89
C GLY A 27 14.40 -3.19 -1.64
N ASP A 28 13.71 -4.30 -1.36
CA ASP A 28 13.94 -5.19 -0.20
C ASP A 28 13.90 -4.47 1.17
N ARG A 29 13.07 -3.42 1.27
CA ARG A 29 12.85 -2.69 2.51
C ARG A 29 11.54 -3.15 3.16
N SER A 30 11.55 -3.44 4.46
CA SER A 30 10.38 -4.00 5.16
C SER A 30 9.20 -3.02 5.24
N PRO A 31 8.04 -3.26 4.60
CA PRO A 31 6.93 -2.32 4.60
C PRO A 31 6.01 -2.42 5.83
N ARG A 32 6.47 -3.07 6.90
CA ARG A 32 5.70 -3.31 8.13
C ARG A 32 5.18 -1.98 8.70
N TYR A 33 3.93 -2.01 9.19
CA TYR A 33 3.19 -0.87 9.75
C TYR A 33 2.69 0.18 8.74
N LEU A 34 2.96 0.02 7.43
CA LEU A 34 2.41 0.91 6.40
C LEU A 34 1.02 0.47 5.90
N PHE A 35 0.63 -0.76 6.22
CA PHE A 35 -0.66 -1.37 5.88
C PHE A 35 -0.91 -2.59 6.79
N PRO A 36 -2.15 -3.14 6.83
CA PRO A 36 -2.48 -4.32 7.62
C PRO A 36 -1.67 -5.56 7.21
N ASP A 37 -1.34 -6.42 8.19
CA ASP A 37 -0.54 -7.64 7.96
C ASP A 37 -1.16 -8.58 6.90
N ALA A 38 -2.49 -8.68 6.85
CA ALA A 38 -3.18 -9.51 5.86
C ALA A 38 -2.89 -9.08 4.40
N VAL A 39 -2.68 -7.78 4.16
CA VAL A 39 -2.27 -7.27 2.83
C VAL A 39 -0.84 -7.70 2.52
N TRP A 40 0.04 -7.72 3.54
CA TRP A 40 1.41 -8.19 3.37
C TRP A 40 1.47 -9.67 2.99
N ASP A 41 0.66 -10.49 3.65
CA ASP A 41 0.57 -11.92 3.37
C ASP A 41 0.13 -12.18 1.93
N GLU A 42 -0.85 -11.42 1.45
CA GLU A 42 -1.34 -11.56 0.08
C GLU A 42 -0.32 -11.13 -0.97
N ILE A 43 0.40 -10.03 -0.74
CA ILE A 43 1.51 -9.59 -1.61
C ILE A 43 2.57 -10.68 -1.75
N ARG A 44 2.95 -11.31 -0.63
CA ARG A 44 3.94 -12.41 -0.62
C ARG A 44 3.41 -13.68 -1.29
N ARG A 45 2.14 -14.01 -1.06
CA ARG A 45 1.49 -15.18 -1.65
C ARG A 45 1.40 -15.08 -3.18
N LEU A 46 1.14 -13.88 -3.69
CA LEU A 46 0.99 -13.60 -5.12
C LEU A 46 2.31 -13.19 -5.81
N GLY A 47 3.37 -12.89 -5.06
CA GLY A 47 4.64 -12.43 -5.60
C GLY A 47 4.56 -11.04 -6.25
N LEU A 48 3.82 -10.12 -5.63
CA LEU A 48 3.59 -8.78 -6.20
C LEU A 48 4.75 -7.82 -5.94
N TYR A 49 4.88 -6.82 -6.82
CA TYR A 49 5.76 -5.66 -6.65
C TYR A 49 7.24 -5.99 -6.45
N GLY A 50 7.72 -7.07 -7.07
CA GLY A 50 9.11 -7.52 -6.95
C GLY A 50 9.40 -8.37 -5.71
N CYS A 51 8.39 -8.62 -4.87
CA CYS A 51 8.50 -9.61 -3.81
C CYS A 51 8.52 -11.03 -4.43
N PRO A 52 9.55 -11.86 -4.17
CA PRO A 52 9.54 -13.24 -4.63
C PRO A 52 8.37 -13.98 -3.96
N PRO A 53 7.61 -14.81 -4.72
CA PRO A 53 6.52 -15.58 -4.14
C PRO A 53 7.07 -16.47 -3.02
N GLY A 54 6.43 -16.43 -1.85
CA GLY A 54 6.84 -17.24 -0.70
C GLY A 54 6.87 -18.72 -1.11
N ARG A 55 8.05 -19.36 -1.02
CA ARG A 55 8.17 -20.81 -1.19
C ARG A 55 7.28 -21.48 -0.13
N ARG A 56 6.34 -22.30 -0.61
CA ARG A 56 5.57 -23.23 0.22
C ARG A 56 6.49 -24.25 0.88
#